data_AF-A0A7G7VIC0-F1
#
_entry.id   AF-A0A7G7VIC0-F1
#
_cell.length_a   1.000
_cell.length_b   1.000
_cell.length_c   1.000
_cell.angle_alpha   90.00
_cell.angle_beta   90.00
_cell.angle_gamma   90.00
#
_symmetry.space_group_name_H-M   'P 1'
#
loop_
_entity.id
_entity.type
_entity.pdbx_description
1 polymer ?
#
loop_
_entity_poly.entity_id
_entity_poly.type
_entity_poly.pdbx_seq_one_letter_code
_entity_poly.pdbx_strand_id
1 'polypeptide(L)'
;MAEQNLHGENQFSFSELPAKREQLNGALRSLVLDGFISVAPSPGGFLFGLNERGREFVKSMQSEYAAAYMETVKKTHRMLGKTSDASLLSKITRQAMDALKRR
;
A
#
# COMPACT_ATOMS: atom_id res chain seq x y z
N MET A 1 -10.13 24.91 -21.22
CA MET A 1 -10.10 24.79 -19.74
C MET A 1 -9.15 23.65 -19.44
N ALA A 2 -8.02 23.96 -18.81
CA ALA A 2 -6.92 23.01 -18.66
C ALA A 2 -7.37 21.82 -17.80
N GLU A 3 -7.13 20.60 -18.29
CA GLU A 3 -7.10 19.39 -17.48
C GLU A 3 -5.96 19.54 -16.47
N GLN A 4 -6.22 20.26 -15.38
CA GLN A 4 -5.31 20.28 -14.24
C GLN A 4 -5.30 18.87 -13.68
N ASN A 5 -4.18 18.20 -13.89
CA ASN A 5 -3.84 16.93 -13.29
C ASN A 5 -4.05 17.04 -11.76
N LEU A 6 -5.21 16.56 -11.28
CA LEU A 6 -5.67 16.65 -9.88
C LEU A 6 -4.72 15.94 -8.90
N HIS A 7 -3.75 15.19 -9.41
CA HIS A 7 -2.75 14.47 -8.63
C HIS A 7 -1.41 15.21 -8.52
N GLY A 8 -1.31 16.42 -9.09
CA GLY A 8 -0.06 17.15 -9.18
C GLY A 8 0.96 16.41 -10.04
N GLU A 9 2.08 17.06 -10.31
CA GLU A 9 3.23 16.30 -10.75
C GLU A 9 3.63 15.31 -9.65
N ASN A 10 3.94 14.07 -10.01
CA ASN A 10 4.44 13.09 -9.05
C ASN A 10 5.83 13.54 -8.55
N GLN A 11 5.85 14.37 -7.51
CA GLN A 11 7.06 14.88 -6.84
C GLN A 11 7.87 13.74 -6.20
N PHE A 12 7.24 12.56 -6.06
CA PHE A 12 7.80 11.38 -5.43
C PHE A 12 8.29 10.33 -6.43
N SER A 13 8.36 10.65 -7.74
CA SER A 13 8.84 9.80 -8.85
C SER A 13 9.74 8.60 -8.44
N PHE A 14 10.90 8.85 -7.84
CA PHE A 14 11.83 7.80 -7.39
C PHE A 14 11.77 7.50 -5.87
N SER A 15 11.13 8.36 -5.08
CA SER A 15 10.98 8.27 -3.63
C SER A 15 9.62 7.73 -3.16
N GLU A 16 8.74 7.32 -4.08
CA GLU A 16 7.38 6.87 -3.78
C GLU A 16 7.40 5.59 -2.93
N LEU A 17 8.25 4.63 -3.29
CA LEU A 17 8.37 3.38 -2.53
C LEU A 17 8.84 3.61 -1.08
N PRO A 18 9.94 4.34 -0.81
CA PRO A 18 10.35 4.61 0.56
C PRO A 18 9.31 5.43 1.34
N ALA A 19 8.69 6.45 0.73
CA ALA A 19 7.65 7.24 1.40
C ALA A 19 6.42 6.39 1.78
N LYS A 20 5.98 5.49 0.89
CA LYS A 20 4.88 4.55 1.18
C LYS A 20 5.25 3.55 2.26
N ARG A 21 6.50 3.06 2.29
CA ARG A 21 6.99 2.17 3.35
C ARG A 21 6.98 2.85 4.71
N GLU A 22 7.42 4.09 4.79
CA GLU A 22 7.37 4.88 6.03
C GLU A 22 5.92 5.05 6.52
N GLN A 23 5.01 5.45 5.62
CA GLN A 23 3.59 5.59 5.93
C GLN A 23 2.97 4.26 6.43
N LEU A 24 3.28 3.14 5.78
CA LEU A 24 2.79 1.82 6.17
C LEU A 24 3.33 1.38 7.53
N ASN A 25 4.61 1.63 7.81
CA ASN A 25 5.20 1.31 9.11
C ASN A 25 4.56 2.11 10.24
N GLY A 26 4.25 3.39 10.00
CA GLY A 26 3.49 4.22 10.93
C GLY A 26 2.09 3.64 11.22
N ALA A 27 1.35 3.26 10.16
CA ALA A 27 0.04 2.66 10.30
C ALA A 27 0.07 1.31 11.03
N LEU A 28 1.03 0.43 10.71
CA LEU A 28 1.22 -0.84 11.41
C LEU A 28 1.49 -0.61 12.90
N ARG A 29 2.35 0.36 13.24
CA ARG A 29 2.63 0.70 14.64
C ARG A 29 1.36 1.11 15.38
N SER A 30 0.54 1.98 14.82
CA SER A 30 -0.74 2.37 15.41
C SER A 30 -1.67 1.18 15.59
N LEU A 31 -1.83 0.35 14.55
CA LEU A 31 -2.71 -0.82 14.63
C LEU A 31 -2.26 -1.86 15.67
N VAL A 32 -0.96 -2.01 15.91
CA VAL A 32 -0.43 -2.84 17.00
C VAL A 32 -0.81 -2.24 18.35
N LEU A 33 -0.52 -0.94 18.55
CA LEU A 33 -0.77 -0.24 19.80
C LEU A 33 -2.26 -0.19 20.16
N ASP A 34 -3.12 -0.02 19.16
CA ASP A 34 -4.57 0.02 19.32
C ASP A 34 -5.19 -1.39 19.49
N GLY A 35 -4.39 -2.45 19.32
CA GLY A 35 -4.79 -3.83 19.55
C GLY A 35 -5.64 -4.44 18.44
N PHE A 36 -5.47 -4.02 17.19
CA PHE A 36 -6.18 -4.59 16.02
C PHE A 36 -5.37 -5.64 15.26
N ILE A 37 -4.04 -5.62 15.37
CA ILE A 37 -3.16 -6.60 14.72
C ILE A 37 -2.25 -7.30 15.72
N SER A 38 -2.03 -8.59 15.48
CA SER A 38 -1.04 -9.42 16.17
C SER A 38 0.27 -9.44 15.39
N VAL A 39 1.37 -9.58 16.12
CA VAL A 39 2.73 -9.66 15.58
C VAL A 39 3.33 -11.01 15.94
N ALA A 40 3.94 -11.69 14.97
CA ALA A 40 4.67 -12.92 15.19
C ALA A 40 6.11 -12.80 14.64
N PRO A 41 7.12 -13.30 15.37
CA PRO A 41 8.49 -13.32 14.86
C PRO A 41 8.63 -14.33 13.72
N SER A 42 9.54 -14.04 12.80
CA SER A 42 9.93 -14.90 11.69
C SER A 42 11.44 -14.74 11.41
N PRO A 43 12.08 -15.68 10.69
CA PRO A 43 13.49 -15.55 10.33
C PRO A 43 13.84 -14.26 9.55
N GLY A 44 12.86 -13.68 8.85
CA GLY A 44 13.02 -12.46 8.05
C GLY A 44 12.52 -11.18 8.73
N GLY A 45 12.19 -11.22 10.03
CA GLY A 45 11.62 -10.08 10.76
C GLY A 45 10.26 -10.41 11.37
N PHE A 46 9.26 -9.56 11.17
CA PHE A 46 7.95 -9.70 11.80
C PHE A 46 6.83 -9.94 10.79
N LEU A 47 5.94 -10.86 11.13
CA LEU A 47 4.67 -11.08 10.43
C LEU A 47 3.56 -10.33 11.18
N PHE A 48 2.73 -9.63 10.43
CA PHE A 48 1.59 -8.88 10.94
C PHE A 48 0.30 -9.51 10.43
N GLY A 49 -0.71 -9.64 11.29
CA GLY A 49 -2.02 -10.15 10.89
C GLY A 49 -3.14 -9.60 11.76
N LEU A 50 -4.33 -9.44 11.19
CA LEU A 50 -5.52 -9.04 11.95
C LEU A 50 -5.80 -10.07 13.05
N ASN A 51 -6.02 -9.58 14.27
CA ASN A 51 -6.57 -10.39 15.35
C ASN A 51 -8.10 -10.41 15.27
N GLU A 52 -8.77 -10.98 16.28
CA GLU A 52 -10.24 -11.06 16.29
C GLU A 52 -10.91 -9.68 16.26
N ARG A 53 -10.48 -8.77 17.14
CA ARG A 53 -10.97 -7.39 17.18
C ARG A 53 -10.74 -6.65 15.86
N GLY A 54 -9.58 -6.85 15.23
CA GLY A 54 -9.28 -6.30 13.91
C GLY A 54 -10.22 -6.82 12.83
N ARG A 55 -10.54 -8.12 12.85
CA ARG A 55 -11.50 -8.71 11.90
C ARG A 55 -12.91 -8.17 12.10
N GLU A 56 -13.35 -7.97 13.35
CA GLU A 56 -14.65 -7.37 13.65
C GLU A 56 -14.72 -5.91 13.19
N PHE A 57 -13.67 -5.13 13.43
CA PHE A 57 -13.57 -3.75 12.97
C PHE A 57 -13.63 -3.64 11.44
N VAL A 58 -12.95 -4.51 10.70
CA VAL A 58 -13.05 -4.52 9.23
C VAL A 58 -14.48 -4.88 8.78
N LYS A 59 -15.18 -5.79 9.49
CA LYS A 59 -16.57 -6.14 9.16
C LYS A 59 -17.56 -4.99 9.39
N SER A 60 -17.26 -4.06 10.30
CA SER A 60 -18.10 -2.88 10.53
C SER A 60 -17.90 -1.79 9.49
N MET A 61 -16.84 -1.86 8.67
CA MET A 61 -16.62 -0.93 7.55
C MET A 61 -17.55 -1.27 6.38
N GLN A 62 -18.78 -0.78 6.45
CA GLN A 62 -19.80 -0.97 5.41
C GLN A 62 -20.02 0.35 4.65
N SER A 63 -19.13 0.63 3.71
CA SER A 63 -19.29 1.74 2.76
C SER A 63 -18.93 1.30 1.35
N GLU A 64 -19.51 1.97 0.36
CA GLU A 64 -19.15 1.75 -1.05
C GLU A 64 -17.65 1.96 -1.27
N TYR A 65 -17.07 2.96 -0.59
CA TYR A 65 -15.63 3.20 -0.60
C TYR A 65 -14.85 2.00 -0.07
N ALA A 66 -15.24 1.43 1.07
CA ALA A 66 -14.57 0.27 1.65
C ALA A 66 -14.65 -0.96 0.73
N ALA A 67 -15.80 -1.17 0.09
CA ALA A 67 -16.00 -2.25 -0.88
C ALA A 67 -15.10 -2.08 -2.12
N ALA A 68 -15.11 -0.90 -2.74
CA ALA A 68 -14.29 -0.59 -3.92
C ALA A 68 -12.78 -0.67 -3.61
N TYR A 69 -12.37 -0.18 -2.43
CA TYR A 69 -11.00 -0.28 -1.97
C TYR A 69 -10.56 -1.73 -1.82
N MET A 70 -11.37 -2.57 -1.17
CA MET A 70 -11.08 -3.98 -0.98
C MET A 70 -11.01 -4.74 -2.31
N GLU A 71 -11.87 -4.42 -3.27
CA GLU A 71 -11.81 -5.00 -4.61
C GLU A 71 -10.49 -4.64 -5.31
N THR A 72 -10.07 -3.38 -5.20
CA THR A 72 -8.80 -2.89 -5.75
C THR A 72 -7.62 -3.62 -5.12
N VAL A 73 -7.59 -3.77 -3.79
CA VAL A 73 -6.55 -4.54 -3.08
C VAL A 73 -6.48 -5.98 -3.59
N LYS A 74 -7.63 -6.65 -3.76
CA LYS A 74 -7.69 -8.02 -4.30
C LYS A 74 -7.17 -8.12 -5.74
N LYS A 75 -7.49 -7.16 -6.61
CA LYS A 75 -6.96 -7.11 -7.99
C LYS A 75 -5.45 -6.88 -7.99
N THR A 76 -4.97 -5.93 -7.22
CA THR A 76 -3.54 -5.63 -7.08
C THR A 76 -2.77 -6.84 -6.54
N HIS A 77 -3.27 -7.50 -5.50
CA HIS A 77 -2.61 -8.68 -4.95
C HIS A 77 -2.58 -9.86 -5.94
N ARG A 78 -3.66 -10.08 -6.72
CA ARG A 78 -3.65 -11.08 -7.81
C ARG A 78 -2.58 -10.80 -8.86
N MET A 79 -2.38 -9.54 -9.20
CA MET A 79 -1.41 -9.12 -10.23
C MET A 79 0.03 -9.11 -9.73
N LEU A 80 0.26 -8.68 -8.47
CA LEU A 80 1.59 -8.36 -7.97
C LEU A 80 2.05 -9.22 -6.79
N GLY A 81 1.19 -10.02 -6.17
CA GLY A 81 1.47 -10.74 -4.91
C GLY A 81 2.59 -11.77 -4.97
N LYS A 82 3.02 -12.18 -6.16
CA LYS A 82 4.19 -13.06 -6.39
C LYS A 82 5.41 -12.33 -6.95
N THR A 83 5.33 -11.01 -7.10
CA THR A 83 6.42 -10.19 -7.62
C THR A 83 7.37 -9.86 -6.47
N SER A 84 8.67 -10.07 -6.66
CA SER A 84 9.66 -9.71 -5.64
C SER A 84 9.77 -8.19 -5.46
N ASP A 85 10.18 -7.75 -4.27
CA ASP A 85 10.43 -6.34 -3.97
C ASP A 85 11.36 -5.66 -4.99
N ALA A 86 12.42 -6.35 -5.42
CA ALA A 86 13.34 -5.85 -6.44
C ALA A 86 12.64 -5.65 -7.79
N SER A 87 11.78 -6.58 -8.19
CA SER A 87 11.00 -6.48 -9.43
C SER A 87 9.92 -5.39 -9.35
N LEU A 88 9.30 -5.20 -8.18
CA LEU A 88 8.36 -4.11 -7.93
C LEU A 88 9.06 -2.76 -8.05
N LEU A 89 10.21 -2.60 -7.39
CA LEU A 89 11.01 -1.39 -7.48
C LEU A 89 11.40 -1.08 -8.92
N SER A 90 11.90 -2.07 -9.68
CA SER A 90 12.22 -1.90 -11.09
C SER A 90 11.02 -1.44 -11.93
N LYS A 91 9.82 -1.97 -11.67
CA LYS A 91 8.58 -1.53 -12.35
C LYS A 91 8.25 -0.08 -12.01
N ILE A 92 8.31 0.31 -10.74
CA ILE A 92 8.07 1.69 -10.29
C ILE A 92 9.06 2.65 -10.96
N THR A 93 10.36 2.35 -10.87
CA THR A 93 11.42 3.17 -11.49
C THR A 93 11.25 3.30 -12.99
N ARG A 94 10.86 2.23 -13.70
CA ARG A 94 10.59 2.30 -15.14
C ARG A 94 9.41 3.21 -15.44
N GLN A 95 8.31 3.08 -14.71
CA GLN A 95 7.15 3.96 -14.89
C GLN A 95 7.49 5.43 -14.62
N ALA A 96 8.30 5.68 -13.59
CA ALA A 96 8.81 7.01 -13.27
C ALA A 96 9.65 7.61 -14.41
N MET A 97 10.56 6.81 -14.99
CA MET A 97 11.35 7.22 -16.17
C MET A 97 10.49 7.47 -17.41
N ASP A 98 9.51 6.61 -17.67
CA ASP A 98 8.61 6.77 -18.83
C ASP A 98 7.73 8.01 -18.69
N ALA A 99 7.28 8.32 -17.47
CA ALA A 99 6.54 9.55 -17.19
C ALA A 99 7.39 10.80 -17.42
N LEU A 100 8.68 10.78 -17.04
CA LEU A 100 9.62 11.86 -17.28
C LEU A 100 9.87 12.11 -18.78
N LYS A 101 9.96 11.05 -19.57
CA LYS A 101 10.18 11.15 -21.03
C LYS A 101 9.00 11.72 -21.82
N ARG A 102 7.80 11.69 -21.25
CA ARG A 102 6.57 12.21 -21.89
C ARG A 102 6.36 13.71 -21.61
N ARG A 103 7.25 14.33 -20.84
CA ARG A 103 7.19 15.74 -20.44
C ARG A 103 8.07 16.60 -21.34
#